data_AF-A0A927WAP8-F1
#
_entry.id   AF-A0A927WAP8-F1
#
_cell.length_a   1.000
_cell.length_b   1.000
_cell.length_c   1.000
_cell.angle_alpha   90.00
_cell.angle_beta   90.00
_cell.angle_gamma   90.00
#
_symmetry.space_group_name_H-M   'P 1'
#
loop_
_entity.id
_entity.type
_entity.pdbx_description
1 polymer ?
#
loop_
_entity_poly.entity_id
_entity_poly.type
_entity_poly.pdbx_seq_one_letter_code
_entity_poly.pdbx_strand_id
1 'polypeptide(L)'
;MNKKKILLLSIIMGFLIIVIGSYLNNYNLLKQPPSEKWSKEVKIGSGLGKNTPVIIKEENRLLVAYEDTKKIKVCETDLNGKEIKTKEYAVEEELLKNLIFTKTDKGYTLIYNSNKLSIDYLEKLVLDEELNLVKREIEEGITFTEQIDSKNIVLAYKDKIKIVNTASNENIEVPVENLSMLTANKSKDELLICYLEKEKLFKGFTVKGGKVSKPFLIKEMIKTDKITYGAMSLSSDEENGYLLVEKYDRNEYFATEVMEFPISGGEGQVSKLAVDKSSYVINTKGAYSENGARFYATMGVPFGKKEFQKAIVSFDIKNGEVSSSEKITRLRELCIHPYNDEEYIAFLSFDKDGLYSVNIASSNERFKDANNGPRRDERLRSLGYVVEGFMYSVSYIIIIGFRWIVPGLVIAGAVSFMDYKFDDKKKRYMYIILTTIVVVMKIYTINKAFYVQYSHMLPTILAPSFVGILINSLIGLVVYGYGYMVYTDDFESIFLGKFSIFMLIDALFTLMIFVPLII
;
A
#
# COMPACT_ATOMS: atom_id res chain seq x y z
N MET A 1 10.75 3.99 52.41
CA MET A 1 11.20 4.69 51.19
C MET A 1 10.67 6.13 51.23
N ASN A 2 11.51 7.17 51.03
CA ASN A 2 11.09 8.57 51.12
C ASN A 2 9.94 8.84 50.11
N LYS A 3 8.81 9.45 50.53
CA LYS A 3 7.63 9.72 49.69
C LYS A 3 7.99 10.44 48.38
N LYS A 4 8.99 11.31 48.43
CA LYS A 4 9.57 12.00 47.27
C LYS A 4 10.18 11.03 46.25
N LYS A 5 10.94 10.02 46.72
CA LYS A 5 11.50 8.97 45.85
C LYS A 5 10.41 8.12 45.20
N ILE A 6 9.33 7.81 45.92
CA ILE A 6 8.19 7.05 45.38
C ILE A 6 7.56 7.80 44.21
N LEU A 7 7.24 9.09 44.39
CA LEU A 7 6.59 9.88 43.33
C LEU A 7 7.50 10.12 42.13
N LEU A 8 8.80 10.34 42.34
CA LEU A 8 9.78 10.42 41.24
C LEU A 8 9.82 9.10 40.44
N LEU A 9 9.86 7.97 41.14
CA LEU A 9 9.79 6.65 40.51
C LEU A 9 8.47 6.45 39.76
N SER A 10 7.35 6.96 40.28
CA SER A 10 6.05 6.92 39.58
C SER A 10 6.04 7.75 38.30
N ILE A 11 6.72 8.91 38.25
CA ILE A 11 6.87 9.71 37.02
C ILE A 11 7.68 8.94 35.98
N ILE A 12 8.83 8.38 36.37
CA ILE A 12 9.67 7.57 35.48
C ILE A 12 8.91 6.34 34.98
N MET A 13 8.19 5.66 35.87
CA MET A 13 7.35 4.52 35.51
C MET A 13 6.21 4.91 34.57
N GLY A 14 5.56 6.05 34.81
CA GLY A 14 4.52 6.59 33.92
C GLY A 14 5.03 6.83 32.52
N PHE A 15 6.22 7.45 32.38
CA PHE A 15 6.87 7.61 31.09
C PHE A 15 7.14 6.26 30.39
N LEU A 16 7.72 5.29 31.11
CA LEU A 16 8.01 3.97 30.57
C LEU A 16 6.74 3.24 30.13
N ILE A 17 5.65 3.32 30.90
CA ILE A 17 4.35 2.72 30.55
C ILE A 17 3.81 3.32 29.25
N ILE A 18 3.89 4.65 29.06
CA ILE A 18 3.43 5.31 27.83
C ILE A 18 4.27 4.83 26.63
N VAL A 19 5.59 4.81 26.77
CA VAL A 19 6.52 4.37 25.71
C VAL A 19 6.29 2.90 25.34
N ILE A 20 6.21 2.01 26.33
CA ILE A 20 5.97 0.57 26.12
C ILE A 20 4.57 0.34 25.54
N GLY A 21 3.54 1.02 26.06
CA GLY A 21 2.18 0.92 25.54
C GLY A 21 2.07 1.35 24.08
N SER A 22 2.70 2.48 23.73
CA SER A 22 2.76 2.97 22.35
C SER A 22 3.50 1.98 21.43
N TYR A 23 4.64 1.45 21.89
CA TYR A 23 5.39 0.42 21.16
C TYR A 23 4.55 -0.83 20.92
N LEU A 24 3.88 -1.35 21.94
CA LEU A 24 3.06 -2.56 21.82
C LEU A 24 1.86 -2.35 20.90
N ASN A 25 1.21 -1.18 20.97
CA ASN A 25 0.11 -0.84 20.06
C ASN A 25 0.57 -0.79 18.60
N ASN A 26 1.67 -0.08 18.33
CA ASN A 26 2.23 0.03 16.98
C ASN A 26 2.73 -1.33 16.47
N TYR A 27 3.37 -2.12 17.33
CA TYR A 27 3.87 -3.44 16.95
C TYR A 27 2.73 -4.43 16.67
N ASN A 28 1.64 -4.38 17.46
CA ASN A 28 0.48 -5.23 17.23
C ASN A 28 -0.23 -4.90 15.91
N LEU A 29 -0.24 -3.63 15.50
CA LEU A 29 -0.73 -3.24 14.17
C LEU A 29 0.24 -3.70 13.07
N LEU A 30 1.54 -3.47 13.24
CA LEU A 30 2.56 -3.77 12.24
C LEU A 30 2.81 -5.27 12.04
N LYS A 31 2.53 -6.13 13.02
CA LYS A 31 2.76 -7.58 12.87
C LYS A 31 1.64 -8.29 12.12
N GLN A 32 0.49 -7.64 11.89
CA GLN A 32 -0.64 -8.25 11.20
C GLN A 32 -0.31 -8.46 9.71
N PRO A 33 -0.82 -9.54 9.09
CA PRO A 33 -0.82 -9.68 7.64
C PRO A 33 -1.67 -8.58 6.99
N PRO A 34 -1.53 -8.34 5.67
CA PRO A 34 -2.31 -7.33 4.95
C PRO A 34 -3.83 -7.61 4.97
N SER A 35 -4.24 -8.88 4.98
CA SER A 35 -5.62 -9.36 5.12
C SER A 35 -5.62 -10.78 5.69
N GLU A 36 -6.80 -11.36 5.93
CA GLU A 36 -6.92 -12.77 6.33
C GLU A 36 -6.54 -13.73 5.19
N LYS A 37 -6.76 -13.30 3.94
CA LYS A 37 -6.53 -14.09 2.73
C LYS A 37 -5.07 -14.09 2.28
N TRP A 38 -4.36 -12.97 2.40
CA TRP A 38 -3.03 -12.79 1.82
C TRP A 38 -1.91 -12.81 2.85
N SER A 39 -0.78 -13.42 2.49
CA SER A 39 0.44 -13.42 3.29
C SER A 39 1.11 -12.04 3.30
N LYS A 40 2.04 -11.86 4.24
CA LYS A 40 3.08 -10.83 4.11
C LYS A 40 3.96 -11.13 2.90
N GLU A 41 4.44 -10.07 2.26
CA GLU A 41 5.33 -10.13 1.11
C GLU A 41 6.75 -10.60 1.44
N VAL A 42 7.41 -11.27 0.50
CA VAL A 42 8.82 -11.70 0.57
C VAL A 42 9.60 -11.04 -0.56
N LYS A 43 10.68 -10.34 -0.21
CA LYS A 43 11.62 -9.77 -1.19
C LYS A 43 12.51 -10.89 -1.73
N ILE A 44 12.50 -11.07 -3.05
CA ILE A 44 13.27 -12.11 -3.76
C ILE A 44 14.33 -11.54 -4.69
N GLY A 45 14.38 -10.22 -4.83
CA GLY A 45 15.32 -9.54 -5.71
C GLY A 45 15.15 -8.03 -5.72
N SER A 46 15.96 -7.37 -6.55
CA SER A 46 15.84 -5.95 -6.84
C SER A 46 16.42 -5.62 -8.22
N GLY A 47 15.91 -4.56 -8.84
CA GLY A 47 16.41 -4.05 -10.12
C GLY A 47 16.00 -2.59 -10.35
N LEU A 48 16.54 -1.97 -11.40
CA LEU A 48 16.17 -0.61 -11.83
C LEU A 48 14.98 -0.58 -12.81
N GLY A 49 14.59 -1.74 -13.33
CA GLY A 49 13.47 -1.87 -14.26
C GLY A 49 12.12 -1.58 -13.60
N LYS A 50 11.20 -1.02 -14.39
CA LYS A 50 9.82 -0.72 -13.97
C LYS A 50 8.79 -1.65 -14.60
N ASN A 51 9.23 -2.55 -15.49
CA ASN A 51 8.34 -3.51 -16.11
C ASN A 51 7.77 -4.49 -15.07
N THR A 52 6.54 -4.91 -15.32
CA THR A 52 5.83 -5.89 -14.50
C THR A 52 6.67 -7.17 -14.33
N PRO A 53 7.02 -7.58 -13.10
CA PRO A 53 7.67 -8.86 -12.87
C PRO A 53 6.66 -9.98 -13.17
N VAL A 54 7.11 -11.05 -13.80
CA VAL A 54 6.24 -12.16 -14.20
C VAL A 54 6.59 -13.38 -13.35
N ILE A 55 5.60 -13.93 -12.66
CA ILE A 55 5.74 -15.17 -11.89
C ILE A 55 5.16 -16.35 -12.65
N ILE A 56 5.86 -17.47 -12.58
CA ILE A 56 5.39 -18.78 -13.01
C ILE A 56 5.47 -19.73 -11.83
N LYS A 57 4.36 -20.37 -11.50
CA LYS A 57 4.31 -21.44 -10.50
C LYS A 57 4.55 -22.80 -11.17
N GLU A 58 5.46 -23.56 -10.58
CA GLU A 58 5.68 -24.99 -10.87
C GLU A 58 5.24 -25.83 -9.65
N GLU A 59 5.29 -27.16 -9.81
CA GLU A 59 4.88 -28.08 -8.74
C GLU A 59 5.71 -27.91 -7.45
N ASN A 60 7.00 -27.58 -7.57
CA ASN A 60 7.95 -27.55 -6.45
C ASN A 60 8.74 -26.23 -6.32
N ARG A 61 8.54 -25.27 -7.22
CA ARG A 61 9.30 -24.02 -7.29
C ARG A 61 8.47 -22.87 -7.84
N LEU A 62 8.92 -21.65 -7.61
CA LEU A 62 8.43 -20.45 -8.27
C LEU A 62 9.57 -19.84 -9.08
N LEU A 63 9.26 -19.39 -10.28
CA LEU A 63 10.19 -18.68 -11.15
C LEU A 63 9.68 -17.26 -11.35
N VAL A 64 10.48 -16.25 -11.02
CA VAL A 64 10.10 -14.84 -11.17
C VAL A 64 11.08 -14.12 -12.08
N ALA A 65 10.58 -13.68 -13.23
CA ALA A 65 11.32 -12.89 -14.19
C ALA A 65 11.14 -11.39 -13.91
N TYR A 66 12.24 -10.63 -13.90
CA TYR A 66 12.20 -9.18 -13.72
C TYR A 66 13.37 -8.50 -14.42
N GLU A 67 13.19 -7.21 -14.73
CA GLU A 67 14.19 -6.38 -15.40
C GLU A 67 15.15 -5.74 -14.39
N ASP A 68 16.44 -5.74 -14.73
CA ASP A 68 17.48 -5.00 -14.04
C ASP A 68 18.43 -4.34 -15.07
N THR A 69 18.02 -3.17 -15.58
CA THR A 69 18.80 -2.43 -16.58
C THR A 69 19.02 -3.30 -17.84
N LYS A 70 20.27 -3.43 -18.32
CA LYS A 70 20.67 -4.25 -19.48
C LYS A 70 20.65 -5.77 -19.19
N LYS A 71 19.82 -6.21 -18.25
CA LYS A 71 19.67 -7.61 -17.89
C LYS A 71 18.22 -7.95 -17.57
N ILE A 72 17.81 -9.15 -17.94
CA ILE A 72 16.63 -9.80 -17.38
C ILE A 72 17.12 -10.84 -16.39
N LYS A 73 16.54 -10.87 -15.19
CA LYS A 73 16.85 -11.88 -14.16
C LYS A 73 15.67 -12.82 -14.01
N VAL A 74 15.97 -14.10 -13.79
CA VAL A 74 14.99 -15.10 -13.37
C VAL A 74 15.45 -15.64 -12.02
N CYS A 75 14.71 -15.29 -10.97
CA CYS A 75 14.91 -15.80 -9.62
C CYS A 75 14.07 -17.07 -9.42
N GLU A 76 14.73 -18.16 -9.07
CA GLU A 76 14.12 -19.43 -8.69
C GLU A 76 14.04 -19.51 -7.17
N THR A 77 12.84 -19.77 -6.66
CA THR A 77 12.57 -19.91 -5.22
C THR A 77 11.83 -21.21 -4.94
N ASP A 78 11.89 -21.67 -3.68
CA ASP A 78 10.95 -22.70 -3.23
C ASP A 78 9.51 -22.14 -3.16
N LEU A 79 8.52 -23.00 -2.93
CA LEU A 79 7.12 -22.58 -2.81
C LEU A 79 6.83 -21.65 -1.62
N ASN A 80 7.79 -21.40 -0.72
CA ASN A 80 7.70 -20.47 0.40
C ASN A 80 8.39 -19.13 0.12
N GLY A 81 8.99 -18.97 -1.07
CA GLY A 81 9.68 -17.76 -1.49
C GLY A 81 11.14 -17.66 -1.05
N LYS A 82 11.75 -18.76 -0.60
CA LYS A 82 13.19 -18.78 -0.29
C LYS A 82 13.97 -18.94 -1.59
N GLU A 83 14.87 -18.00 -1.87
CA GLU A 83 15.74 -18.05 -3.04
C GLU A 83 16.61 -19.32 -3.06
N ILE A 84 16.60 -20.00 -4.22
CA ILE A 84 17.42 -21.16 -4.56
C ILE A 84 18.59 -20.70 -5.44
N LYS A 85 18.28 -20.00 -6.53
CA LYS A 85 19.28 -19.41 -7.45
C LYS A 85 18.67 -18.29 -8.28
N THR A 86 19.51 -17.39 -8.78
CA THR A 86 19.13 -16.38 -9.76
C THR A 86 20.00 -16.50 -11.01
N LYS A 87 19.38 -16.50 -12.20
CA LYS A 87 20.09 -16.43 -13.48
C LYS A 87 19.85 -15.09 -14.15
N GLU A 88 20.86 -14.61 -14.86
CA GLU A 88 20.83 -13.31 -15.54
C GLU A 88 21.07 -13.50 -17.05
N TYR A 89 20.32 -12.75 -17.85
CA TYR A 89 20.43 -12.72 -19.30
C TYR A 89 20.69 -11.29 -19.75
N ALA A 90 21.81 -11.06 -20.44
CA ALA A 90 22.11 -9.75 -20.99
C ALA A 90 21.10 -9.37 -22.08
N VAL A 91 20.68 -8.11 -22.08
CA VAL A 91 19.90 -7.48 -23.15
C VAL A 91 20.66 -6.28 -23.69
N GLU A 92 20.55 -6.01 -24.99
CA GLU A 92 21.27 -4.89 -25.62
C GLU A 92 20.70 -3.53 -25.22
N GLU A 93 19.38 -3.48 -25.03
CA GLU A 93 18.63 -2.24 -24.86
C GLU A 93 18.63 -1.74 -23.42
N GLU A 94 18.58 -0.42 -23.26
CA GLU A 94 18.49 0.23 -21.94
C GLU A 94 17.07 0.32 -21.41
N LEU A 95 16.07 0.31 -22.29
CA LEU A 95 14.67 0.45 -21.95
C LEU A 95 13.87 -0.66 -22.62
N LEU A 96 13.35 -1.57 -21.79
CA LEU A 96 12.39 -2.57 -22.23
C LEU A 96 10.97 -1.99 -22.10
N LYS A 97 10.11 -2.22 -23.10
CA LYS A 97 8.72 -1.76 -23.08
C LYS A 97 7.79 -2.70 -22.32
N ASN A 98 8.11 -3.99 -22.29
CA ASN A 98 7.38 -5.03 -21.59
C ASN A 98 8.29 -6.24 -21.34
N LEU A 99 7.95 -7.06 -20.33
CA LEU A 99 8.57 -8.34 -20.03
C LEU A 99 7.49 -9.42 -19.93
N ILE A 100 7.71 -10.54 -20.61
CA ILE A 100 6.82 -11.70 -20.64
C ILE A 100 7.65 -12.95 -20.36
N PHE A 101 7.05 -13.91 -19.65
CA PHE A 101 7.72 -15.15 -19.30
C PHE A 101 6.75 -16.33 -19.36
N THR A 102 7.03 -17.28 -20.25
CA THR A 102 6.10 -18.37 -20.61
C THR A 102 6.78 -19.74 -20.57
N LYS A 103 5.98 -20.80 -20.40
CA LYS A 103 6.36 -22.21 -20.49
C LYS A 103 6.26 -22.69 -21.94
N THR A 104 7.25 -23.47 -22.36
CA THR A 104 7.23 -24.19 -23.64
C THR A 104 7.14 -25.71 -23.41
N ASP A 105 7.16 -26.51 -24.47
CA ASP A 105 7.27 -27.97 -24.39
C ASP A 105 8.62 -28.46 -23.84
N LYS A 106 9.66 -27.60 -23.86
CA LYS A 106 11.06 -27.96 -23.55
C LYS A 106 11.73 -27.05 -22.52
N GLY A 107 10.96 -26.22 -21.83
CA GLY A 107 11.49 -25.22 -20.90
C GLY A 107 10.66 -23.95 -20.91
N TYR A 108 11.31 -22.82 -21.22
CA TYR A 108 10.70 -21.50 -21.05
C TYR A 108 11.09 -20.52 -22.16
N THR A 109 10.31 -19.46 -22.32
CA THR A 109 10.67 -18.32 -23.18
C THR A 109 10.49 -17.02 -22.40
N LEU A 110 11.57 -16.23 -22.30
CA LEU A 110 11.51 -14.83 -21.92
C LEU A 110 11.33 -13.99 -23.17
N ILE A 111 10.43 -13.02 -23.12
CA ILE A 111 10.10 -12.16 -24.24
C ILE A 111 10.13 -10.71 -23.78
N TYR A 112 10.72 -9.83 -24.57
CA TYR A 112 10.64 -8.39 -24.34
C TYR A 112 10.43 -7.63 -25.64
N ASN A 113 9.78 -6.48 -25.52
CA ASN A 113 9.62 -5.53 -26.62
C ASN A 113 10.60 -4.36 -26.46
N SER A 114 11.17 -3.90 -27.57
CA SER A 114 11.94 -2.66 -27.62
C SER A 114 11.85 -2.01 -29.01
N ASN A 115 12.61 -0.95 -29.23
CA ASN A 115 12.68 -0.26 -30.52
C ASN A 115 14.12 0.05 -30.90
N LYS A 116 14.51 -0.35 -32.12
CA LYS A 116 15.82 -0.04 -32.69
C LYS A 116 15.60 0.72 -33.99
N LEU A 117 16.17 1.93 -34.09
CA LEU A 117 16.04 2.79 -35.27
C LEU A 117 14.57 3.02 -35.70
N SER A 118 13.68 3.22 -34.74
CA SER A 118 12.23 3.42 -34.93
C SER A 118 11.45 2.22 -35.47
N ILE A 119 12.05 1.03 -35.49
CA ILE A 119 11.36 -0.23 -35.78
C ILE A 119 11.10 -0.92 -34.44
N ASP A 120 9.82 -1.16 -34.14
CA ASP A 120 9.41 -1.95 -33.00
C ASP A 120 9.74 -3.42 -33.27
N TYR A 121 10.36 -4.07 -32.29
CA TYR A 121 10.68 -5.48 -32.36
C TYR A 121 10.42 -6.16 -31.02
N LEU A 122 10.38 -7.47 -31.10
CA LEU A 122 10.28 -8.37 -29.98
C LEU A 122 11.47 -9.33 -30.04
N GLU A 123 12.16 -9.51 -28.93
CA GLU A 123 13.21 -10.52 -28.80
C GLU A 123 12.74 -11.63 -27.85
N LYS A 124 12.96 -12.88 -28.27
CA LYS A 124 12.65 -14.10 -27.54
C LYS A 124 13.96 -14.75 -27.10
N LEU A 125 14.12 -14.96 -25.80
CA LEU A 125 15.19 -15.77 -25.23
C LEU A 125 14.59 -17.13 -24.87
N VAL A 126 14.93 -18.15 -25.65
CA VAL A 126 14.45 -19.52 -25.41
C VAL A 126 15.39 -20.21 -24.44
N LEU A 127 14.83 -20.74 -23.37
CA LEU A 127 15.53 -21.35 -22.26
C LEU A 127 15.16 -22.84 -22.14
N ASP A 128 16.11 -23.67 -21.71
CA ASP A 128 15.83 -25.04 -21.28
C ASP A 128 15.19 -25.08 -19.88
N GLU A 129 14.86 -26.27 -19.38
CA GLU A 129 14.21 -26.49 -18.07
C GLU A 129 15.10 -26.03 -16.88
N GLU A 130 16.42 -26.09 -17.06
CA GLU A 130 17.42 -25.61 -16.12
C GLU A 130 17.66 -24.10 -16.22
N LEU A 131 16.98 -23.40 -17.14
CA LEU A 131 17.07 -21.98 -17.43
C LEU A 131 18.40 -21.58 -18.12
N ASN A 132 19.00 -22.43 -18.94
CA ASN A 132 20.12 -22.05 -19.80
C ASN A 132 19.60 -21.50 -21.12
N LEU A 133 20.24 -20.45 -21.63
CA LEU A 133 19.89 -19.86 -22.92
C LEU A 133 20.24 -20.82 -24.06
N VAL A 134 19.23 -21.28 -24.79
CA VAL A 134 19.37 -22.17 -25.96
C VAL A 134 19.51 -21.36 -27.24
N LYS A 135 18.64 -20.36 -27.43
CA LYS A 135 18.65 -19.51 -28.64
C LYS A 135 18.00 -18.14 -28.38
N ARG A 136 18.32 -17.20 -29.27
CA ARG A 136 17.68 -15.88 -29.36
C ARG A 136 16.97 -15.76 -30.70
N GLU A 137 15.78 -15.20 -30.70
CA GLU A 137 15.01 -14.92 -31.90
C GLU A 137 14.49 -13.49 -31.86
N ILE A 138 14.54 -12.80 -32.99
CA ILE A 138 14.02 -11.44 -33.13
C ILE A 138 12.88 -11.46 -34.15
N GLU A 139 11.79 -10.79 -33.81
CA GLU A 139 10.62 -10.63 -34.66
C GLU A 139 10.23 -9.14 -34.72
N GLU A 140 10.28 -8.57 -35.92
CA GLU A 140 9.99 -7.15 -36.17
C GLU A 140 8.50 -6.90 -36.41
N GLY A 141 8.07 -5.65 -36.21
CA GLY A 141 6.71 -5.19 -36.53
C GLY A 141 5.66 -5.45 -35.44
N ILE A 142 6.07 -5.98 -34.29
CA ILE A 142 5.19 -6.21 -33.13
C ILE A 142 5.17 -4.96 -32.26
N THR A 143 4.00 -4.33 -32.15
CA THR A 143 3.79 -3.07 -31.42
C THR A 143 3.46 -3.29 -29.95
N PHE A 144 2.67 -4.33 -29.64
CA PHE A 144 2.29 -4.69 -28.27
C PHE A 144 2.35 -6.19 -28.07
N THR A 145 2.66 -6.61 -26.85
CA THR A 145 2.56 -8.01 -26.45
C THR A 145 1.92 -8.08 -25.09
N GLU A 146 1.02 -9.05 -24.91
CA GLU A 146 0.37 -9.31 -23.62
C GLU A 146 0.44 -10.81 -23.31
N GLN A 147 0.74 -11.15 -22.06
CA GLN A 147 0.67 -12.51 -21.57
C GLN A 147 -0.70 -12.79 -20.94
N ILE A 148 -1.41 -13.79 -21.47
CA ILE A 148 -2.72 -14.21 -20.96
C ILE A 148 -2.56 -15.17 -19.78
N ASP A 149 -1.71 -16.18 -19.95
CA ASP A 149 -1.37 -17.16 -18.92
C ASP A 149 0.07 -17.67 -19.14
N SER A 150 0.48 -18.71 -18.42
CA SER A 150 1.84 -19.26 -18.53
C SER A 150 2.15 -19.89 -19.89
N LYS A 151 1.19 -20.08 -20.79
CA LYS A 151 1.38 -20.74 -22.10
C LYS A 151 0.87 -19.90 -23.27
N ASN A 152 -0.03 -18.95 -23.06
CA ASN A 152 -0.68 -18.18 -24.12
C ASN A 152 -0.25 -16.71 -24.07
N ILE A 153 0.16 -16.20 -25.23
CA ILE A 153 0.50 -14.80 -25.45
C ILE A 153 -0.26 -14.24 -26.64
N VAL A 154 -0.40 -12.92 -26.66
CA VAL A 154 -0.96 -12.19 -27.80
C VAL A 154 0.08 -11.21 -28.31
N LEU A 155 0.38 -11.29 -29.60
CA LEU A 155 1.28 -10.42 -30.34
C LEU A 155 0.42 -9.49 -31.21
N ALA A 156 0.57 -8.18 -31.04
CA ALA A 156 -0.13 -7.21 -31.85
C ALA A 156 0.80 -6.63 -32.92
N TYR A 157 0.33 -6.66 -34.17
CA TYR A 157 0.88 -5.90 -35.28
C TYR A 157 -0.08 -4.76 -35.60
N LYS A 158 0.31 -3.87 -36.53
CA LYS A 158 -0.57 -2.77 -36.96
C LYS A 158 -1.85 -3.26 -37.66
N ASP A 159 -1.79 -4.39 -38.35
CA ASP A 159 -2.80 -4.93 -39.25
C ASP A 159 -3.35 -6.31 -38.83
N LYS A 160 -2.79 -6.92 -37.78
CA LYS A 160 -3.28 -8.20 -37.25
C LYS A 160 -2.97 -8.38 -35.77
N ILE A 161 -3.77 -9.22 -35.11
CA ILE A 161 -3.50 -9.78 -33.80
C ILE A 161 -3.18 -11.26 -33.98
N LYS A 162 -2.08 -11.73 -33.39
CA LYS A 162 -1.67 -13.14 -33.41
C LYS A 162 -1.66 -13.70 -32.00
N ILE A 163 -2.45 -14.73 -31.76
CA ILE A 163 -2.50 -15.46 -30.48
C ILE A 163 -1.60 -16.68 -30.64
N VAL A 164 -0.68 -16.88 -29.71
CA VAL A 164 0.31 -17.96 -29.75
C VAL A 164 0.24 -18.76 -28.48
N ASN A 165 0.03 -20.07 -28.63
CA ASN A 165 0.29 -21.03 -27.56
C ASN A 165 1.76 -21.43 -27.63
N THR A 166 2.56 -20.99 -26.68
CA THR A 166 4.01 -21.21 -26.61
C THR A 166 4.41 -22.64 -26.28
N ALA A 167 3.48 -23.45 -25.76
CA ALA A 167 3.70 -24.87 -25.48
C ALA A 167 3.43 -25.77 -26.69
N SER A 168 2.33 -25.54 -27.43
CA SER A 168 2.01 -26.31 -28.66
C SER A 168 2.56 -25.69 -29.94
N ASN A 169 3.02 -24.45 -29.89
CA ASN A 169 3.39 -23.61 -31.02
C ASN A 169 2.24 -23.36 -32.03
N GLU A 170 1.00 -23.61 -31.61
CA GLU A 170 -0.19 -23.27 -32.38
C GLU A 170 -0.40 -21.75 -32.37
N ASN A 171 -0.83 -21.22 -33.50
CA ASN A 171 -1.13 -19.80 -33.61
C ASN A 171 -2.39 -19.54 -34.42
N ILE A 172 -3.04 -18.43 -34.08
CA ILE A 172 -4.28 -17.96 -34.66
C ILE A 172 -4.10 -16.49 -35.00
N GLU A 173 -4.44 -16.10 -36.21
CA GLU A 173 -4.35 -14.71 -36.67
C GLU A 173 -5.73 -14.12 -36.91
N VAL A 174 -5.90 -12.87 -36.45
CA VAL A 174 -7.13 -12.10 -36.60
C VAL A 174 -6.78 -10.76 -37.24
N PRO A 175 -7.34 -10.42 -38.42
CA PRO A 175 -7.05 -9.14 -39.08
C PRO A 175 -7.67 -7.99 -38.28
N VAL A 176 -6.93 -6.88 -38.18
CA VAL A 176 -7.36 -5.62 -37.56
C VAL A 176 -6.85 -4.42 -38.35
N GLU A 177 -7.33 -3.21 -38.07
CA GLU A 177 -6.89 -2.00 -38.77
C GLU A 177 -6.34 -0.94 -37.81
N ASN A 178 -5.04 -0.64 -37.88
CA ASN A 178 -4.39 0.38 -37.04
C ASN A 178 -4.65 0.16 -35.53
N LEU A 179 -4.18 -0.97 -35.02
CA LEU A 179 -4.25 -1.27 -33.59
C LEU A 179 -3.36 -0.32 -32.77
N SER A 180 -3.94 0.24 -31.71
CA SER A 180 -3.27 1.22 -30.84
C SER A 180 -3.15 0.78 -29.38
N MET A 181 -3.96 -0.18 -28.93
CA MET A 181 -3.90 -0.77 -27.59
C MET A 181 -4.46 -2.20 -27.64
N LEU A 182 -4.01 -3.07 -26.74
CA LEU A 182 -4.43 -4.46 -26.61
C LEU A 182 -4.45 -4.87 -25.13
N THR A 183 -5.40 -5.71 -24.75
CA THR A 183 -5.37 -6.49 -23.51
C THR A 183 -6.07 -7.83 -23.73
N ALA A 184 -5.70 -8.85 -22.96
CA ALA A 184 -6.27 -10.19 -23.09
C ALA A 184 -6.25 -10.91 -21.75
N ASN A 185 -7.24 -11.77 -21.53
CA ASN A 185 -7.32 -12.59 -20.34
C ASN A 185 -8.07 -13.90 -20.63
N LYS A 186 -7.85 -14.90 -19.78
CA LYS A 186 -8.60 -16.15 -19.79
C LYS A 186 -10.00 -15.93 -19.20
N SER A 187 -11.00 -16.44 -19.90
CA SER A 187 -12.39 -16.52 -19.45
C SER A 187 -12.81 -17.99 -19.47
N LYS A 188 -12.70 -18.68 -18.34
CA LYS A 188 -13.03 -20.12 -18.22
C LYS A 188 -12.28 -20.98 -19.25
N ASP A 189 -12.97 -21.51 -20.26
CA ASP A 189 -12.42 -22.38 -21.32
C ASP A 189 -12.10 -21.61 -22.63
N GLU A 190 -12.20 -20.29 -22.61
CA GLU A 190 -11.94 -19.42 -23.75
C GLU A 190 -10.98 -18.28 -23.38
N LEU A 191 -10.42 -17.65 -24.41
CA LEU A 191 -9.62 -16.44 -24.28
C LEU A 191 -10.47 -15.26 -24.72
N LEU A 192 -10.50 -14.20 -23.94
CA LEU A 192 -11.14 -12.94 -24.30
C LEU A 192 -10.06 -11.91 -24.62
N ILE A 193 -10.16 -11.29 -25.79
CA ILE A 193 -9.20 -10.30 -26.29
C ILE A 193 -9.96 -9.00 -26.56
N CYS A 194 -9.45 -7.90 -26.03
CA CYS A 194 -9.98 -6.56 -26.28
C CYS A 194 -8.89 -5.64 -26.82
N TYR A 195 -9.24 -4.77 -27.75
CA TYR A 195 -8.28 -3.90 -28.42
C TYR A 195 -8.92 -2.59 -28.86
N LEU A 196 -8.06 -1.59 -29.07
CA LEU A 196 -8.45 -0.27 -29.59
C LEU A 196 -8.03 -0.14 -31.05
N GLU A 197 -9.02 -0.09 -31.94
CA GLU A 197 -8.86 0.04 -33.39
C GLU A 197 -9.09 1.50 -33.84
N LYS A 198 -8.25 2.01 -34.75
CA LYS A 198 -8.36 3.38 -35.31
C LYS A 198 -8.43 4.48 -34.24
N GLU A 199 -7.80 4.23 -33.09
CA GLU A 199 -7.80 5.12 -31.91
C GLU A 199 -9.18 5.45 -31.29
N LYS A 200 -10.27 4.80 -31.74
CA LYS A 200 -11.63 5.17 -31.31
C LYS A 200 -12.58 4.00 -31.09
N LEU A 201 -12.32 2.83 -31.66
CA LEU A 201 -13.22 1.68 -31.58
C LEU A 201 -12.65 0.64 -30.62
N PHE A 202 -13.21 0.56 -29.41
CA PHE A 202 -12.98 -0.57 -28.53
C PHE A 202 -13.75 -1.77 -29.06
N LYS A 203 -13.01 -2.83 -29.40
CA LYS A 203 -13.54 -4.07 -29.95
C LYS A 203 -13.10 -5.26 -29.11
N GLY A 204 -13.87 -6.34 -29.18
CA GLY A 204 -13.56 -7.60 -28.52
C GLY A 204 -13.81 -8.79 -29.44
N PHE A 205 -13.16 -9.91 -29.13
CA PHE A 205 -13.47 -11.23 -29.67
C PHE A 205 -13.04 -12.32 -28.69
N THR A 206 -13.59 -13.51 -28.85
CA THR A 206 -13.22 -14.69 -28.07
C THR A 206 -12.53 -15.75 -28.93
N VAL A 207 -11.72 -16.57 -28.28
CA VAL A 207 -11.12 -17.77 -28.88
C VAL A 207 -11.45 -18.98 -28.03
N LYS A 208 -12.14 -19.95 -28.62
CA LYS A 208 -12.55 -21.20 -27.96
C LYS A 208 -12.21 -22.40 -28.83
N GLY A 209 -11.40 -23.32 -28.31
CA GLY A 209 -10.99 -24.53 -29.03
C GLY A 209 -10.38 -24.24 -30.41
N GLY A 210 -9.53 -23.22 -30.50
CA GLY A 210 -8.87 -22.80 -31.76
C GLY A 210 -9.75 -22.00 -32.73
N LYS A 211 -11.02 -21.75 -32.40
CA LYS A 211 -11.96 -20.99 -33.25
C LYS A 211 -12.14 -19.57 -32.72
N VAL A 212 -12.07 -18.61 -33.63
CA VAL A 212 -12.22 -17.17 -33.35
C VAL A 212 -13.67 -16.74 -33.56
N SER A 213 -14.24 -16.02 -32.60
CA SER A 213 -15.54 -15.35 -32.79
C SER A 213 -15.39 -14.16 -33.73
N LYS A 214 -16.48 -13.74 -34.38
CA LYS A 214 -16.47 -12.49 -35.14
C LYS A 214 -16.16 -11.32 -34.18
N PRO A 215 -15.23 -10.40 -34.52
CA PRO A 215 -15.02 -9.21 -33.71
C PRO A 215 -16.29 -8.38 -33.56
N PHE A 216 -16.58 -7.95 -32.33
CA PHE A 216 -17.73 -7.14 -31.98
C PHE A 216 -17.30 -5.79 -31.41
N LEU A 217 -18.15 -4.77 -31.59
CA LEU A 217 -17.93 -3.44 -31.03
C LEU A 217 -18.35 -3.45 -29.56
N ILE A 218 -17.43 -3.04 -28.67
CA ILE A 218 -17.71 -2.78 -27.27
C ILE A 218 -18.14 -1.32 -27.11
N LYS A 219 -17.35 -0.40 -27.65
CA LYS A 219 -17.65 1.04 -27.56
C LYS A 219 -16.96 1.83 -28.65
N GLU A 220 -17.65 2.82 -29.21
CA GLU A 220 -17.01 3.91 -29.96
C GLU A 220 -16.81 5.11 -29.02
N MET A 221 -15.56 5.60 -28.95
CA MET A 221 -15.19 6.75 -28.13
C MET A 221 -15.06 8.01 -28.98
N ILE A 222 -15.55 9.12 -28.44
CA ILE A 222 -15.25 10.45 -28.95
C ILE A 222 -13.95 10.91 -28.27
N LYS A 223 -12.81 10.70 -28.92
CA LYS A 223 -11.51 11.16 -28.41
C LYS A 223 -11.43 12.68 -28.53
N THR A 224 -11.34 13.37 -27.40
CA THR A 224 -10.96 14.79 -27.37
C THR A 224 -9.44 14.88 -27.21
N ASP A 225 -8.78 15.85 -27.85
CA ASP A 225 -7.32 16.02 -27.83
C ASP A 225 -6.67 16.14 -26.44
N LYS A 226 -7.47 16.38 -25.39
CA LYS A 226 -7.02 16.50 -24.00
C LYS A 226 -6.91 15.16 -23.27
N ILE A 227 -7.53 14.11 -23.78
CA ILE A 227 -7.65 12.81 -23.12
C ILE A 227 -6.67 11.82 -23.74
N THR A 228 -5.86 11.20 -22.90
CA THR A 228 -5.03 10.04 -23.27
C THR A 228 -5.45 8.81 -22.47
N TYR A 229 -5.34 7.64 -23.09
CA TYR A 229 -5.59 6.35 -22.44
C TYR A 229 -4.26 5.73 -22.03
N GLY A 230 -4.18 5.25 -20.80
CA GLY A 230 -3.03 4.57 -20.22
C GLY A 230 -3.15 3.05 -20.31
N ALA A 231 -2.90 2.34 -19.22
CA ALA A 231 -2.99 0.88 -19.23
C ALA A 231 -4.44 0.39 -19.44
N MET A 232 -4.57 -0.79 -20.06
CA MET A 232 -5.82 -1.53 -20.16
C MET A 232 -5.70 -2.87 -19.46
N SER A 233 -6.77 -3.29 -18.81
CA SER A 233 -6.89 -4.65 -18.29
C SER A 233 -8.29 -5.18 -18.51
N LEU A 234 -8.40 -6.51 -18.54
CA LEU A 234 -9.62 -7.20 -18.91
C LEU A 234 -9.84 -8.38 -17.97
N SER A 235 -11.07 -8.56 -17.52
CA SER A 235 -11.51 -9.77 -16.82
C SER A 235 -12.99 -10.00 -17.12
N SER A 236 -13.53 -11.14 -16.69
CA SER A 236 -14.90 -11.55 -17.00
C SER A 236 -15.52 -12.36 -15.87
N ASP A 237 -16.84 -12.30 -15.75
CA ASP A 237 -17.65 -13.14 -14.85
C ASP A 237 -18.39 -14.26 -15.59
N GLU A 238 -17.87 -14.68 -16.75
CA GLU A 238 -18.44 -15.65 -17.71
C GLU A 238 -19.61 -15.12 -18.57
N GLU A 239 -20.41 -14.19 -18.06
CA GLU A 239 -21.52 -13.59 -18.81
C GLU A 239 -21.08 -12.26 -19.47
N ASN A 240 -20.41 -11.42 -18.70
CA ASN A 240 -19.95 -10.11 -19.08
C ASN A 240 -18.41 -10.01 -19.03
N GLY A 241 -17.88 -9.27 -19.99
CA GLY A 241 -16.50 -8.79 -19.99
C GLY A 241 -16.44 -7.40 -19.36
N TYR A 242 -15.37 -7.15 -18.63
CA TYR A 242 -15.08 -5.88 -17.98
C TYR A 242 -13.72 -5.40 -18.47
N LEU A 243 -13.72 -4.34 -19.28
CA LEU A 243 -12.51 -3.68 -19.74
C LEU A 243 -12.26 -2.44 -18.88
N LEU A 244 -11.14 -2.42 -18.17
CA LEU A 244 -10.67 -1.26 -17.41
C LEU A 244 -9.68 -0.47 -18.26
N VAL A 245 -9.88 0.84 -18.35
CA VAL A 245 -9.00 1.75 -19.09
C VAL A 245 -8.65 2.93 -18.21
N GLU A 246 -7.36 3.12 -17.96
CA GLU A 246 -6.86 4.30 -17.26
C GLU A 246 -6.98 5.54 -18.17
N LYS A 247 -7.51 6.62 -17.62
CA LYS A 247 -7.76 7.86 -18.34
C LYS A 247 -6.96 9.00 -17.73
N TYR A 248 -6.28 9.73 -18.58
CA TYR A 248 -5.48 10.89 -18.23
C TYR A 248 -6.02 12.13 -18.94
N ASP A 249 -6.22 13.22 -18.20
CA ASP A 249 -6.54 14.55 -18.74
C ASP A 249 -5.29 15.41 -18.61
N ARG A 250 -4.75 15.88 -19.74
CA ARG A 250 -3.50 16.68 -19.77
C ARG A 250 -2.33 16.03 -19.02
N ASN A 251 -2.17 14.72 -19.18
CA ASN A 251 -1.16 13.87 -18.52
C ASN A 251 -1.32 13.70 -17.00
N GLU A 252 -2.42 14.17 -16.40
CA GLU A 252 -2.76 13.88 -15.02
C GLU A 252 -3.80 12.74 -14.96
N TYR A 253 -3.62 11.79 -14.06
CA TYR A 253 -4.58 10.71 -13.87
C TYR A 253 -5.95 11.30 -13.49
N PHE A 254 -6.98 10.92 -14.23
CA PHE A 254 -8.35 11.39 -14.01
C PHE A 254 -9.21 10.33 -13.34
N ALA A 255 -9.31 9.15 -13.96
CA ALA A 255 -10.09 8.02 -13.46
C ALA A 255 -9.72 6.73 -14.23
N THR A 256 -10.16 5.60 -13.71
CA THR A 256 -10.22 4.35 -14.47
C THR A 256 -11.67 4.13 -14.91
N GLU A 257 -11.90 4.07 -16.21
CA GLU A 257 -13.21 3.77 -16.79
C GLU A 257 -13.42 2.26 -16.87
N VAL A 258 -14.62 1.80 -16.55
CA VAL A 258 -15.07 0.41 -16.67
C VAL A 258 -15.99 0.35 -17.88
N MET A 259 -15.69 -0.51 -18.85
CA MET A 259 -16.61 -0.87 -19.92
C MET A 259 -17.11 -2.29 -19.68
N GLU A 260 -18.38 -2.41 -19.26
CA GLU A 260 -19.06 -3.69 -19.07
C GLU A 260 -19.81 -4.07 -20.35
N PHE A 261 -19.59 -5.26 -20.90
CA PHE A 261 -20.20 -5.69 -22.16
C PHE A 261 -20.52 -7.20 -22.16
N PRO A 262 -21.55 -7.65 -22.91
CA PRO A 262 -21.83 -9.07 -23.06
C PRO A 262 -20.72 -9.78 -23.85
N ILE A 263 -20.19 -10.89 -23.35
CA ILE A 263 -19.12 -11.65 -24.04
C ILE A 263 -19.62 -12.22 -25.38
N SER A 264 -20.92 -12.49 -25.50
CA SER A 264 -21.58 -12.90 -26.75
C SER A 264 -21.56 -11.82 -27.85
N GLY A 265 -21.16 -10.60 -27.51
CA GLY A 265 -21.10 -9.44 -28.38
C GLY A 265 -22.24 -8.46 -28.14
N GLY A 266 -21.90 -7.16 -28.12
CA GLY A 266 -22.83 -6.06 -27.92
C GLY A 266 -22.10 -4.80 -27.41
N GLU A 267 -22.77 -3.65 -27.50
CA GLU A 267 -22.23 -2.41 -26.93
C GLU A 267 -22.23 -2.47 -25.41
N GLY A 268 -21.15 -1.95 -24.81
CA GLY A 268 -20.96 -1.90 -23.38
C GLY A 268 -21.45 -0.62 -22.72
N GLN A 269 -21.75 -0.74 -21.43
CA GLN A 269 -22.01 0.39 -20.54
C GLN A 269 -20.69 0.90 -19.97
N VAL A 270 -20.59 2.24 -19.82
CA VAL A 270 -19.38 2.89 -19.30
C VAL A 270 -19.67 3.49 -17.93
N SER A 271 -18.86 3.15 -16.95
CA SER A 271 -18.91 3.71 -15.60
C SER A 271 -17.50 4.10 -15.11
N LYS A 272 -17.42 4.77 -13.97
CA LYS A 272 -16.14 5.08 -13.32
C LYS A 272 -15.88 4.04 -12.23
N LEU A 273 -14.67 3.50 -12.19
CA LEU A 273 -14.26 2.58 -11.15
C LEU A 273 -14.10 3.31 -9.81
N ALA A 274 -14.71 2.75 -8.76
CA ALA A 274 -14.42 3.10 -7.38
C ALA A 274 -14.31 1.82 -6.55
N VAL A 275 -13.17 1.65 -5.87
CA VAL A 275 -12.92 0.52 -4.96
C VAL A 275 -12.75 1.09 -3.56
N ASP A 276 -13.54 0.63 -2.59
CA ASP A 276 -13.54 1.13 -1.21
C ASP A 276 -13.59 2.67 -1.10
N LYS A 277 -14.43 3.30 -1.93
CA LYS A 277 -14.59 4.76 -2.05
C LYS A 277 -13.36 5.51 -2.61
N SER A 278 -12.32 4.80 -3.03
CA SER A 278 -11.20 5.38 -3.79
C SER A 278 -11.48 5.33 -5.29
N SER A 279 -11.40 6.47 -5.96
CA SER A 279 -11.40 6.57 -7.43
C SER A 279 -10.00 6.54 -8.03
N TYR A 280 -8.96 6.46 -7.20
CA TYR A 280 -7.56 6.35 -7.64
C TYR A 280 -7.16 4.88 -7.65
N VAL A 281 -7.28 4.26 -8.82
CA VAL A 281 -7.02 2.82 -9.05
C VAL A 281 -6.23 2.70 -10.36
N ILE A 282 -4.95 2.37 -10.26
CA ILE A 282 -4.00 2.32 -11.39
C ILE A 282 -3.25 0.99 -11.43
N ASN A 283 -2.48 0.75 -12.50
CA ASN A 283 -1.75 -0.47 -12.79
C ASN A 283 -2.64 -1.71 -12.65
N THR A 284 -3.82 -1.64 -13.28
CA THR A 284 -4.79 -2.73 -13.22
C THR A 284 -4.30 -3.94 -14.01
N LYS A 285 -4.51 -5.16 -13.48
CA LYS A 285 -4.27 -6.43 -14.17
C LYS A 285 -5.46 -7.34 -13.90
N GLY A 286 -6.09 -7.83 -14.97
CA GLY A 286 -7.18 -8.79 -14.85
C GLY A 286 -6.66 -10.20 -14.61
N ALA A 287 -7.45 -11.00 -13.91
CA ALA A 287 -7.19 -12.41 -13.68
C ALA A 287 -8.48 -13.23 -13.74
N TYR A 288 -8.37 -14.48 -14.16
CA TYR A 288 -9.49 -15.41 -14.14
C TYR A 288 -9.94 -15.73 -12.70
N SER A 289 -11.26 -15.80 -12.49
CA SER A 289 -11.87 -16.20 -11.23
C SER A 289 -13.29 -16.73 -11.48
N GLU A 290 -13.65 -17.82 -10.81
CA GLU A 290 -15.04 -18.35 -10.84
C GLU A 290 -16.01 -17.46 -10.05
N ASN A 291 -15.47 -16.64 -9.14
CA ASN A 291 -16.25 -15.75 -8.29
C ASN A 291 -16.50 -14.39 -8.94
N GLY A 292 -16.44 -14.23 -10.26
CA GLY A 292 -16.62 -12.95 -10.95
C GLY A 292 -15.33 -12.37 -11.53
N ALA A 293 -15.44 -11.18 -12.15
CA ALA A 293 -14.35 -10.56 -12.87
C ALA A 293 -13.29 -9.99 -11.91
N ARG A 294 -12.23 -10.76 -11.68
CA ARG A 294 -11.15 -10.39 -10.77
C ARG A 294 -10.12 -9.46 -11.40
N PHE A 295 -9.73 -8.46 -10.63
CA PHE A 295 -8.63 -7.55 -10.93
C PHE A 295 -7.69 -7.39 -9.75
N TYR A 296 -6.44 -7.08 -10.05
CA TYR A 296 -5.44 -6.56 -9.14
C TYR A 296 -5.12 -5.13 -9.54
N ALA A 297 -4.92 -4.23 -8.58
CA ALA A 297 -4.55 -2.85 -8.87
C ALA A 297 -3.75 -2.21 -7.74
N THR A 298 -3.08 -1.12 -8.07
CA THR A 298 -2.47 -0.19 -7.11
C THR A 298 -3.48 0.87 -6.69
N MET A 299 -3.71 1.00 -5.38
CA MET A 299 -4.55 2.06 -4.83
C MET A 299 -4.13 2.48 -3.41
N GLY A 300 -4.61 3.63 -2.97
CA GLY A 300 -4.43 4.09 -1.59
C GLY A 300 -5.37 3.32 -0.65
N VAL A 301 -4.80 2.60 0.31
CA VAL A 301 -5.54 1.84 1.32
C VAL A 301 -5.19 2.35 2.70
N PRO A 302 -6.18 2.58 3.59
CA PRO A 302 -5.92 2.88 4.99
C PRO A 302 -5.04 1.79 5.65
N PHE A 303 -4.08 2.22 6.45
CA PHE A 303 -3.28 1.38 7.33
C PHE A 303 -3.39 1.89 8.76
N GLY A 304 -4.08 1.12 9.59
CA GLY A 304 -4.55 1.62 10.88
C GLY A 304 -5.50 2.79 10.69
N LYS A 305 -5.42 3.80 11.55
CA LYS A 305 -6.31 4.97 11.55
C LYS A 305 -5.70 6.25 10.95
N LYS A 306 -4.44 6.19 10.50
CA LYS A 306 -3.62 7.38 10.24
C LYS A 306 -2.93 7.39 8.89
N GLU A 307 -2.38 6.25 8.47
CA GLU A 307 -1.54 6.17 7.28
C GLU A 307 -2.35 5.67 6.10
N PHE A 308 -2.07 6.19 4.90
CA PHE A 308 -2.52 5.59 3.64
C PHE A 308 -1.31 4.97 2.96
N GLN A 309 -1.42 3.68 2.65
CA GLN A 309 -0.39 2.95 1.91
C GLN A 309 -0.84 2.78 0.47
N LYS A 310 0.07 2.99 -0.48
CA LYS A 310 -0.19 2.70 -1.90
C LYS A 310 0.11 1.23 -2.14
N ALA A 311 -0.91 0.41 -1.89
CA ALA A 311 -0.83 -1.04 -1.84
C ALA A 311 -1.40 -1.70 -3.10
N ILE A 312 -1.08 -2.98 -3.30
CA ILE A 312 -1.81 -3.82 -4.23
C ILE A 312 -3.09 -4.32 -3.54
N VAL A 313 -4.20 -4.25 -4.25
CA VAL A 313 -5.52 -4.72 -3.83
C VAL A 313 -6.08 -5.64 -4.90
N SER A 314 -6.66 -6.77 -4.50
CA SER A 314 -7.54 -7.57 -5.36
C SER A 314 -8.98 -7.13 -5.17
N PHE A 315 -9.75 -7.04 -6.24
CA PHE A 315 -11.20 -6.82 -6.17
C PHE A 315 -11.93 -7.58 -7.27
N ASP A 316 -13.18 -7.94 -7.02
CA ASP A 316 -14.02 -8.68 -7.95
C ASP A 316 -15.21 -7.79 -8.38
N ILE A 317 -15.41 -7.61 -9.68
CA ILE A 317 -16.60 -6.95 -10.25
C ILE A 317 -17.66 -8.01 -10.59
N LYS A 318 -18.91 -7.75 -10.20
CA LYS A 318 -20.09 -8.52 -10.61
C LYS A 318 -21.24 -7.56 -10.88
N ASN A 319 -21.98 -7.79 -11.96
CA ASN A 319 -23.15 -6.97 -12.32
C ASN A 319 -22.82 -5.46 -12.33
N GLY A 320 -21.64 -5.08 -12.82
CA GLY A 320 -21.20 -3.69 -12.92
C GLY A 320 -20.71 -3.05 -11.62
N GLU A 321 -20.77 -3.73 -10.47
CA GLU A 321 -20.36 -3.20 -9.17
C GLU A 321 -19.21 -4.00 -8.52
N VAL A 322 -18.40 -3.32 -7.71
CA VAL A 322 -17.34 -3.96 -6.92
C VAL A 322 -17.98 -4.75 -5.79
N SER A 323 -17.88 -6.08 -5.87
CA SER A 323 -18.52 -7.02 -4.95
C SER A 323 -17.65 -7.35 -3.72
N SER A 324 -16.33 -7.28 -3.87
CA SER A 324 -15.36 -7.52 -2.78
C SER A 324 -14.02 -6.86 -3.09
N SER A 325 -13.26 -6.54 -2.05
CA SER A 325 -11.90 -6.01 -2.12
C SER A 325 -11.05 -6.57 -0.99
N GLU A 326 -9.78 -6.87 -1.28
CA GLU A 326 -8.84 -7.46 -0.33
C GLU A 326 -7.45 -6.85 -0.52
N LYS A 327 -6.85 -6.41 0.59
CA LYS A 327 -5.49 -5.87 0.59
C LYS A 327 -4.47 -7.00 0.48
N ILE A 328 -3.52 -6.86 -0.45
CA ILE A 328 -2.49 -7.87 -0.73
C ILE A 328 -1.14 -7.49 -0.12
N THR A 329 -0.81 -6.20 -0.10
CA THR A 329 0.50 -5.73 0.36
C THR A 329 0.37 -4.80 1.54
N ARG A 330 1.36 -4.80 2.44
CA ARG A 330 1.40 -3.96 3.65
C ARG A 330 2.64 -3.07 3.73
N LEU A 331 3.43 -3.04 2.65
CA LEU A 331 4.58 -2.17 2.53
C LEU A 331 4.16 -0.70 2.61
N ARG A 332 5.03 0.13 3.16
CA ARG A 332 4.81 1.59 3.18
C ARG A 332 5.05 2.19 1.81
N GLU A 333 6.01 1.60 1.14
CA GLU A 333 6.51 1.94 -0.16
C GLU A 333 5.43 1.76 -1.22
N LEU A 334 5.51 2.56 -2.29
CA LEU A 334 4.62 2.43 -3.44
C LEU A 334 4.81 1.05 -4.06
N CYS A 335 3.74 0.25 -4.05
CA CYS A 335 3.67 -1.04 -4.73
C CYS A 335 3.00 -0.85 -6.10
N ILE A 336 3.58 -1.41 -7.17
CA ILE A 336 3.08 -1.26 -8.55
C ILE A 336 3.23 -2.55 -9.36
N HIS A 337 2.54 -2.57 -10.50
CA HIS A 337 2.66 -3.60 -11.54
C HIS A 337 2.49 -5.03 -10.99
N PRO A 338 1.31 -5.37 -10.45
CA PRO A 338 1.02 -6.71 -10.00
C PRO A 338 0.89 -7.69 -11.18
N TYR A 339 1.39 -8.90 -11.00
CA TYR A 339 1.15 -10.04 -11.87
C TYR A 339 0.90 -11.29 -11.03
N ASN A 340 -0.12 -12.06 -11.35
CA ASN A 340 -0.46 -13.27 -10.61
C ASN A 340 -0.33 -14.53 -11.48
N ASP A 341 0.03 -15.63 -10.83
CA ASP A 341 -0.11 -16.98 -11.37
C ASP A 341 -0.64 -17.88 -10.24
N GLU A 342 -1.80 -18.48 -10.48
CA GLU A 342 -2.60 -19.19 -9.47
C GLU A 342 -2.77 -18.35 -8.17
N GLU A 343 -2.38 -18.88 -7.01
CA GLU A 343 -2.49 -18.21 -5.71
C GLU A 343 -1.32 -17.28 -5.36
N TYR A 344 -0.35 -17.10 -6.25
CA TYR A 344 0.83 -16.27 -6.06
C TYR A 344 0.74 -14.96 -6.85
N ILE A 345 1.33 -13.91 -6.31
CA ILE A 345 1.42 -12.60 -6.95
C ILE A 345 2.83 -12.04 -6.81
N ALA A 346 3.40 -11.56 -7.91
CA ALA A 346 4.64 -10.79 -7.95
C ALA A 346 4.32 -9.32 -8.22
N PHE A 347 5.10 -8.43 -7.63
CA PHE A 347 4.95 -6.98 -7.80
C PHE A 347 6.25 -6.25 -7.46
N LEU A 348 6.33 -4.98 -7.86
CA LEU A 348 7.44 -4.10 -7.51
C LEU A 348 7.08 -3.23 -6.32
N SER A 349 8.03 -2.99 -5.42
CA SER A 349 7.94 -1.92 -4.42
C SER A 349 9.12 -0.98 -4.53
N PHE A 350 8.86 0.32 -4.51
CA PHE A 350 9.92 1.34 -4.57
C PHE A 350 10.89 1.21 -3.39
N ASP A 351 12.18 1.14 -3.67
CA ASP A 351 13.28 1.16 -2.70
C ASP A 351 14.07 2.47 -2.85
N LYS A 352 15.09 2.69 -2.01
CA LYS A 352 15.94 3.87 -2.09
C LYS A 352 16.71 3.93 -3.42
N ASP A 353 17.12 5.14 -3.80
CA ASP A 353 17.99 5.39 -4.97
C ASP A 353 17.39 4.97 -6.32
N GLY A 354 16.06 4.91 -6.42
CA GLY A 354 15.37 4.58 -7.67
C GLY A 354 15.31 3.08 -8.00
N LEU A 355 15.78 2.23 -7.08
CA LEU A 355 15.67 0.78 -7.18
C LEU A 355 14.24 0.33 -6.88
N TYR A 356 13.83 -0.77 -7.49
CA TYR A 356 12.60 -1.47 -7.17
C TYR A 356 12.95 -2.83 -6.56
N SER A 357 12.39 -3.12 -5.39
CA SER A 357 12.39 -4.46 -4.84
C SER A 357 11.35 -5.31 -5.55
N VAL A 358 11.72 -6.53 -5.89
CA VAL A 358 10.82 -7.53 -6.46
C VAL A 358 10.31 -8.38 -5.32
N ASN A 359 9.00 -8.38 -5.15
CA ASN A 359 8.35 -9.06 -4.04
C ASN A 359 7.34 -10.07 -4.55
N ILE A 360 7.13 -11.10 -3.75
CA ILE A 360 6.05 -12.07 -3.93
C ILE A 360 5.18 -12.13 -2.68
N ALA A 361 3.88 -12.36 -2.88
CA ALA A 361 2.94 -12.71 -1.82
C ALA A 361 2.05 -13.87 -2.30
N SER A 362 1.39 -14.55 -1.38
CA SER A 362 0.53 -15.69 -1.72
C SER A 362 -0.67 -15.79 -0.79
N SER A 363 -1.74 -16.36 -1.32
CA SER A 363 -2.88 -16.81 -0.52
C SER A 363 -2.79 -18.29 -0.11
N ASN A 364 -1.70 -19.00 -0.50
CA ASN A 364 -1.43 -20.37 -0.08
C ASN A 364 -1.18 -20.44 1.45
N GLU A 365 -1.85 -21.36 2.14
CA GLU A 365 -1.70 -21.51 3.60
C GLU A 365 -0.28 -21.86 4.03
N ARG A 366 0.45 -22.70 3.29
CA ARG A 366 1.85 -23.03 3.64
C ARG A 366 2.76 -21.81 3.52
N PHE A 367 2.56 -20.99 2.49
CA PHE A 367 3.30 -19.74 2.33
C PHE A 367 2.96 -18.75 3.45
N LYS A 368 1.68 -18.65 3.83
CA LYS A 368 1.22 -17.80 4.93
C LYS A 368 1.86 -18.23 6.26
N ASP A 369 1.86 -19.52 6.57
CA ASP A 369 2.47 -20.07 7.78
C ASP A 369 3.98 -19.77 7.85
N ALA A 370 4.68 -19.85 6.72
CA ALA A 370 6.10 -19.54 6.63
C ALA A 370 6.41 -18.03 6.79
N ASN A 371 5.55 -17.15 6.27
CA ASN A 371 5.91 -15.74 6.04
C ASN A 371 5.14 -14.71 6.90
N ASN A 372 4.05 -15.09 7.56
CA ASN A 372 3.25 -14.19 8.41
C ASN A 372 3.86 -13.97 9.80
N GLY A 373 4.95 -14.68 10.12
CA GLY A 373 5.68 -14.52 11.38
C GLY A 373 6.09 -13.07 11.66
N PRO A 374 6.34 -12.72 12.93
CA PRO A 374 6.80 -11.38 13.29
C PRO A 374 8.21 -11.11 12.76
N ARG A 375 8.44 -9.91 12.23
CA ARG A 375 9.71 -9.53 11.59
C ARG A 375 10.49 -8.50 12.39
N ARG A 376 11.79 -8.39 12.12
CA ARG A 376 12.68 -7.45 12.82
C ARG A 376 12.41 -6.00 12.43
N ASP A 377 12.13 -5.75 11.15
CA ASP A 377 11.76 -4.44 10.61
C ASP A 377 10.48 -3.90 11.26
N GLU A 378 9.50 -4.75 11.56
CA GLU A 378 8.28 -4.36 12.29
C GLU A 378 8.60 -3.82 13.69
N ARG A 379 9.57 -4.43 14.38
CA ARG A 379 10.02 -3.97 15.71
C ARG A 379 10.73 -2.64 15.61
N LEU A 380 11.63 -2.49 14.63
CA LEU A 380 12.36 -1.24 14.41
C LEU A 380 11.42 -0.09 13.98
N ARG A 381 10.47 -0.38 13.09
CA ARG A 381 9.46 0.59 12.65
C ARG A 381 8.53 0.99 13.78
N SER A 382 8.12 0.04 14.63
CA SER A 382 7.34 0.36 15.83
C SER A 382 8.09 1.32 16.76
N LEU A 383 9.40 1.11 16.99
CA LEU A 383 10.23 2.06 17.74
C LEU A 383 10.31 3.42 17.04
N GLY A 384 10.46 3.44 15.71
CA GLY A 384 10.42 4.65 14.90
C GLY A 384 9.15 5.47 15.14
N TYR A 385 7.98 4.82 15.12
CA TYR A 385 6.71 5.48 15.42
C TYR A 385 6.59 5.99 16.85
N VAL A 386 7.22 5.34 17.83
CA VAL A 386 7.28 5.85 19.21
C VAL A 386 8.12 7.12 19.28
N VAL A 387 9.27 7.15 18.61
CA VAL A 387 10.15 8.34 18.56
C VAL A 387 9.47 9.48 17.82
N GLU A 388 8.86 9.20 16.66
CA GLU A 388 8.09 10.17 15.88
C GLU A 388 6.94 10.74 16.72
N GLY A 389 6.16 9.88 17.38
CA GLY A 389 5.09 10.29 18.28
C GLY A 389 5.58 11.16 19.44
N PHE A 390 6.75 10.85 20.02
CA PHE A 390 7.38 11.68 21.05
C PHE A 390 7.75 13.07 20.51
N MET A 391 8.41 13.14 19.35
CA MET A 391 8.79 14.41 18.72
C MET A 391 7.57 15.27 18.42
N TYR A 392 6.52 14.67 17.85
CA TYR A 392 5.27 15.37 17.63
C TYR A 392 4.61 15.83 18.93
N SER A 393 4.65 15.02 19.99
CA SER A 393 4.12 15.42 21.31
C SER A 393 4.78 16.67 21.84
N VAL A 394 6.11 16.80 21.68
CA VAL A 394 6.86 18.00 22.04
C VAL A 394 6.40 19.21 21.21
N SER A 395 6.32 19.07 19.88
CA SER A 395 5.83 20.17 19.01
C SER A 395 4.39 20.58 19.34
N TYR A 396 3.54 19.63 19.70
CA TYR A 396 2.14 19.88 20.03
C TYR A 396 1.93 20.49 21.43
N ILE A 397 2.97 20.62 22.26
CA ILE A 397 2.92 21.49 23.45
C ILE A 397 2.61 22.93 23.04
N ILE A 398 3.14 23.38 21.90
CA ILE A 398 2.90 24.74 21.39
C ILE A 398 1.49 24.86 20.80
N ILE A 399 1.01 23.84 20.09
CA ILE A 399 -0.27 23.89 19.37
C ILE A 399 -1.47 23.65 20.30
N ILE A 400 -1.41 22.57 21.08
CA ILE A 400 -2.49 22.12 21.95
C ILE A 400 -2.20 22.51 23.41
N GLY A 401 -0.97 22.29 23.89
CA GLY A 401 -0.56 22.57 25.28
C GLY A 401 -0.74 24.02 25.71
N PHE A 402 -0.46 24.96 24.80
CA PHE A 402 -0.55 26.40 25.06
C PHE A 402 -1.91 26.84 25.64
N ARG A 403 -2.99 26.14 25.27
CA ARG A 403 -4.37 26.45 25.70
C ARG A 403 -4.61 26.31 27.21
N TRP A 404 -3.82 25.49 27.92
CA TRP A 404 -3.87 25.44 29.40
C TRP A 404 -2.57 25.92 30.05
N ILE A 405 -1.43 25.80 29.35
CA ILE A 405 -0.13 26.21 29.88
C ILE A 405 -0.09 27.72 30.10
N VAL A 406 -0.45 28.53 29.10
CA VAL A 406 -0.36 29.99 29.24
C VAL A 406 -1.30 30.56 30.29
N PRO A 407 -2.61 30.21 30.31
CA PRO A 407 -3.46 30.61 31.42
C PRO A 407 -2.91 30.16 32.78
N GLY A 408 -2.37 28.93 32.87
CA GLY A 408 -1.73 28.43 34.08
C GLY A 408 -0.52 29.25 34.52
N LEU A 409 0.36 29.63 33.58
CA LEU A 409 1.54 30.47 33.84
C LEU A 409 1.17 31.89 34.24
N VAL A 410 0.13 32.48 33.65
CA VAL A 410 -0.36 33.80 34.04
C VAL A 410 -0.85 33.78 35.49
N ILE A 411 -1.65 32.78 35.87
CA ILE A 411 -2.11 32.64 37.25
C ILE A 411 -0.93 32.34 38.18
N ALA A 412 0.00 31.46 37.79
CA ALA A 412 1.21 31.17 38.55
C ALA A 412 2.08 32.42 38.77
N GLY A 413 2.18 33.30 37.77
CA GLY A 413 2.88 34.57 37.84
C GLY A 413 2.22 35.52 38.85
N ALA A 414 0.88 35.63 38.82
CA ALA A 414 0.13 36.40 39.80
C ALA A 414 0.33 35.87 41.24
N VAL A 415 0.29 34.53 41.41
CA VAL A 415 0.58 33.88 42.70
C VAL A 415 2.01 34.17 43.15
N SER A 416 2.98 34.09 42.25
CA SER A 416 4.40 34.37 42.55
C SER A 416 4.62 35.82 42.95
N PHE A 417 3.89 36.77 42.33
CA PHE A 417 3.94 38.17 42.72
C PHE A 417 3.39 38.39 44.13
N MET A 418 2.40 37.62 44.57
CA MET A 418 1.85 37.70 45.93
C MET A 418 2.61 36.85 46.95
N ASP A 419 3.57 36.03 46.53
CA ASP A 419 4.22 35.01 47.35
C ASP A 419 4.95 35.58 48.57
N TYR A 420 5.48 36.81 48.47
CA TYR A 420 6.14 37.50 49.60
C TYR A 420 5.19 37.85 50.76
N LYS A 421 3.86 37.86 50.51
CA LYS A 421 2.83 38.11 51.55
C LYS A 421 2.22 36.82 52.10
N PHE A 422 2.60 35.66 51.57
CA PHE A 422 2.02 34.38 51.96
C PHE A 422 2.87 33.69 53.03
N ASP A 423 2.19 33.23 54.09
CA ASP A 423 2.76 32.24 54.99
C ASP A 423 2.83 30.86 54.30
N ASP A 424 3.63 29.94 54.84
CA ASP A 424 3.81 28.60 54.27
C ASP A 424 2.50 27.85 54.07
N LYS A 425 1.50 28.11 54.93
CA LYS A 425 0.18 27.48 54.84
C LYS A 425 -0.58 27.97 53.62
N LYS A 426 -0.60 29.28 53.36
CA LYS A 426 -1.19 29.90 52.17
C LYS A 426 -0.45 29.46 50.91
N LYS A 427 0.89 29.45 50.92
CA LYS A 427 1.71 28.94 49.82
C LYS A 427 1.31 27.52 49.39
N ARG A 428 1.12 26.63 50.37
CA ARG A 428 0.63 25.25 50.13
C ARG A 428 -0.77 25.21 49.52
N TYR A 429 -1.72 25.99 50.04
CA TYR A 429 -3.08 26.03 49.49
C TYR A 429 -3.12 26.58 48.07
N MET A 430 -2.36 27.65 47.79
CA MET A 430 -2.29 28.24 46.45
C MET A 430 -1.73 27.26 45.42
N TYR A 431 -0.73 26.45 45.79
CA TYR A 431 -0.24 25.38 44.92
C TYR A 431 -1.35 24.38 44.55
N ILE A 432 -2.13 23.92 45.53
CA ILE A 432 -3.20 22.93 45.32
C ILE A 432 -4.34 23.52 44.47
N ILE A 433 -4.74 24.75 44.74
CA ILE A 433 -5.78 25.46 43.99
C ILE A 433 -5.36 25.62 42.53
N LEU A 434 -4.14 26.13 42.30
CA LEU A 434 -3.64 26.33 40.95
C LEU A 434 -3.50 25.01 40.19
N THR A 435 -2.99 23.97 40.83
CA THR A 435 -2.92 22.61 40.27
C THR A 435 -4.30 22.14 39.81
N THR A 436 -5.32 22.30 40.66
CA THR A 436 -6.69 21.89 40.34
C THR A 436 -7.23 22.64 39.12
N ILE A 437 -7.03 23.96 39.07
CA ILE A 437 -7.44 24.79 37.92
C ILE A 437 -6.76 24.32 36.63
N VAL A 438 -5.43 24.11 36.66
CA VAL A 438 -4.68 23.68 35.48
C VAL A 438 -5.10 22.29 35.00
N VAL A 439 -5.31 21.33 35.92
CA VAL A 439 -5.77 19.98 35.57
C VAL A 439 -7.16 20.02 34.94
N VAL A 440 -8.09 20.84 35.46
CA VAL A 440 -9.43 21.01 34.88
C VAL A 440 -9.36 21.63 33.48
N MET A 441 -8.56 22.69 33.28
CA MET A 441 -8.37 23.31 31.96
C MET A 441 -7.76 22.34 30.94
N LYS A 442 -6.80 21.52 31.38
CA LYS A 442 -6.20 20.47 30.56
C LYS A 442 -7.23 19.43 30.14
N ILE A 443 -8.00 18.88 31.09
CA ILE A 443 -9.03 17.88 30.82
C ILE A 443 -10.06 18.42 29.81
N TYR A 444 -10.52 19.66 30.00
CA TYR A 444 -11.42 20.31 29.05
C TYR A 444 -10.80 20.42 27.64
N THR A 445 -9.53 20.84 27.55
CA THR A 445 -8.83 20.97 26.27
C THR A 445 -8.67 19.63 25.57
N ILE A 446 -8.25 18.59 26.28
CA ILE A 446 -8.07 17.24 25.72
C ILE A 446 -9.40 16.64 25.28
N ASN A 447 -10.46 16.81 26.07
CA ASN A 447 -11.80 16.35 25.67
C ASN A 447 -12.27 17.01 24.37
N LYS A 448 -12.13 18.34 24.28
CA LYS A 448 -12.51 19.07 23.06
C LYS A 448 -11.67 18.66 21.85
N ALA A 449 -10.36 18.52 22.00
CA ALA A 449 -9.49 18.15 20.89
C ALA A 449 -9.69 16.68 20.47
N PHE A 450 -9.56 15.74 21.39
CA PHE A 450 -9.45 14.31 21.02
C PHE A 450 -10.80 13.58 21.01
N TYR A 451 -11.71 13.93 21.92
CA TYR A 451 -12.97 13.20 22.07
C TYR A 451 -14.15 13.83 21.32
N VAL A 452 -14.01 15.08 20.87
CA VAL A 452 -15.01 15.73 20.00
C VAL A 452 -14.50 15.77 18.56
N GLN A 453 -13.31 16.33 18.31
CA GLN A 453 -12.81 16.52 16.94
C GLN A 453 -12.17 15.26 16.35
N TYR A 454 -11.40 14.50 17.12
CA TYR A 454 -10.66 13.32 16.64
C TYR A 454 -11.18 11.98 17.18
N SER A 455 -12.46 11.91 17.58
CA SER A 455 -13.03 10.72 18.25
C SER A 455 -12.88 9.43 17.43
N HIS A 456 -13.06 9.52 16.11
CA HIS A 456 -12.92 8.40 15.19
C HIS A 456 -11.49 7.81 15.12
N MET A 457 -10.48 8.61 15.47
CA MET A 457 -9.06 8.21 15.48
C MET A 457 -8.65 7.48 16.77
N LEU A 458 -9.43 7.57 17.86
CA LEU A 458 -9.09 6.95 19.14
C LEU A 458 -9.22 5.41 19.08
N PRO A 459 -8.26 4.64 19.64
CA PRO A 459 -8.38 3.20 19.75
C PRO A 459 -9.51 2.85 20.74
N THR A 460 -10.11 1.67 20.61
CA THR A 460 -11.29 1.26 21.39
C THR A 460 -11.11 1.41 22.90
N ILE A 461 -9.91 1.15 23.43
CA ILE A 461 -9.59 1.27 24.86
C ILE A 461 -9.66 2.74 25.34
N LEU A 462 -9.29 3.70 24.49
CA LEU A 462 -9.30 5.12 24.79
C LEU A 462 -10.51 5.85 24.21
N ALA A 463 -11.42 5.16 23.52
CA ALA A 463 -12.60 5.77 22.91
C ALA A 463 -13.55 6.42 23.94
N PRO A 464 -13.80 5.84 25.13
CA PRO A 464 -14.66 6.47 26.12
C PRO A 464 -14.00 7.69 26.79
N SER A 465 -14.68 8.83 26.78
CA SER A 465 -14.16 10.10 27.34
C SER A 465 -13.80 10.03 28.82
N PHE A 466 -14.52 9.22 29.61
CA PHE A 466 -14.21 9.05 31.04
C PHE A 466 -12.82 8.42 31.27
N VAL A 467 -12.35 7.55 30.36
CA VAL A 467 -11.00 6.95 30.44
C VAL A 467 -9.96 8.05 30.25
N GLY A 468 -10.18 8.95 29.28
CA GLY A 468 -9.34 10.12 29.08
C GLY A 468 -9.27 11.03 30.30
N ILE A 469 -10.42 11.31 30.92
CA ILE A 469 -10.48 12.11 32.16
C ILE A 469 -9.65 11.46 33.26
N LEU A 470 -9.83 10.16 33.50
CA LEU A 470 -9.12 9.41 34.54
C LEU A 470 -7.60 9.42 34.32
N ILE A 471 -7.13 9.18 33.09
CA ILE A 471 -5.71 9.23 32.75
C ILE A 471 -5.15 10.64 33.01
N ASN A 472 -5.83 11.68 32.54
CA ASN A 472 -5.40 13.07 32.72
C ASN A 472 -5.33 13.50 34.19
N SER A 473 -6.31 13.06 35.00
CA SER A 473 -6.33 13.29 36.44
C SER A 473 -5.20 12.54 37.14
N LEU A 474 -4.92 11.30 36.75
CA LEU A 474 -3.85 10.48 37.34
C LEU A 474 -2.47 11.08 37.06
N ILE A 475 -2.20 11.50 35.81
CA ILE A 475 -0.96 12.19 35.44
C ILE A 475 -0.81 13.46 36.28
N GLY A 476 -1.88 14.28 36.35
CA GLY A 476 -1.86 15.50 37.14
C GLY A 476 -1.55 15.24 38.62
N LEU A 477 -2.20 14.25 39.23
CA LEU A 477 -2.00 13.89 40.63
C LEU A 477 -0.56 13.47 40.91
N VAL A 478 0.04 12.64 40.04
CA VAL A 478 1.41 12.15 40.23
C VAL A 478 2.43 13.27 39.99
N VAL A 479 2.30 14.01 38.90
CA VAL A 479 3.27 15.04 38.49
C VAL A 479 3.22 16.24 39.43
N TYR A 480 2.04 16.81 39.68
CA TYR A 480 1.90 17.93 40.61
C TYR A 480 2.02 17.49 42.08
N GLY A 481 1.73 16.24 42.43
CA GLY A 481 2.00 15.71 43.76
C GLY A 481 3.51 15.68 44.08
N TYR A 482 4.33 15.27 43.10
CA TYR A 482 5.79 15.36 43.24
C TYR A 482 6.25 16.83 43.28
N GLY A 483 5.69 17.67 42.40
CA GLY A 483 6.00 19.08 42.36
C GLY A 483 5.66 19.83 43.64
N TYR A 484 4.58 19.44 44.31
CA TYR A 484 4.20 19.95 45.62
C TYR A 484 5.29 19.65 46.66
N MET A 485 5.80 18.41 46.72
CA MET A 485 6.89 18.07 47.65
C MET A 485 8.16 18.86 47.37
N VAL A 486 8.53 19.01 46.09
CA VAL A 486 9.71 19.80 45.68
C VAL A 486 9.53 21.29 46.02
N TYR A 487 8.32 21.81 45.92
CA TYR A 487 8.00 23.18 46.31
C TYR A 487 8.03 23.37 47.83
N THR A 488 7.46 22.44 48.60
CA THR A 488 7.44 22.56 50.08
C THR A 488 8.79 22.31 50.74
N ASP A 489 9.72 21.61 50.08
CA ASP A 489 11.08 21.41 50.58
C ASP A 489 11.91 22.70 50.55
N ASP A 490 11.50 23.70 49.76
CA ASP A 490 12.20 24.98 49.62
C ASP A 490 11.23 26.06 49.08
N PHE A 491 10.66 26.82 50.02
CA PHE A 491 9.75 27.95 49.74
C PHE A 491 10.46 29.23 49.31
N GLU A 492 11.80 29.27 49.34
CA GLU A 492 12.57 30.46 48.95
C GLU A 492 12.72 30.58 47.43
N SER A 493 12.71 29.44 46.75
CA SER A 493 12.63 29.41 45.28
C SER A 493 11.35 30.06 44.71
N ILE A 494 11.46 30.63 43.51
CA ILE A 494 10.34 31.26 42.82
C ILE A 494 9.26 30.21 42.48
N PHE A 495 8.04 30.41 43.00
CA PHE A 495 6.88 29.54 42.77
C PHE A 495 6.66 29.22 41.28
N LEU A 496 6.66 30.25 40.42
CA LEU A 496 6.51 30.11 38.97
C LEU A 496 7.53 29.12 38.39
N GLY A 497 8.80 29.22 38.76
CA GLY A 497 9.86 28.37 38.22
C GLY A 497 9.63 26.89 38.53
N LYS A 498 9.33 26.57 39.80
CA LYS A 498 9.03 25.19 40.21
C LYS A 498 7.74 24.68 39.57
N PHE A 499 6.67 25.47 39.57
CA PHE A 499 5.38 25.05 39.01
C PHE A 499 5.42 24.82 37.50
N SER A 500 6.16 25.66 36.76
CA SER A 500 6.26 25.58 35.29
C SER A 500 6.91 24.28 34.81
N ILE A 501 7.93 23.78 35.51
CA ILE A 501 8.61 22.52 35.15
C ILE A 501 7.63 21.35 35.23
N PHE A 502 6.86 21.25 36.32
CA PHE A 502 5.88 20.17 36.48
C PHE A 502 4.69 20.31 35.52
N MET A 503 4.29 21.53 35.17
CA MET A 503 3.30 21.76 34.13
C MET A 503 3.78 21.29 32.75
N LEU A 504 5.05 21.52 32.40
CA LEU A 504 5.63 21.03 31.15
C LEU A 504 5.72 19.50 31.12
N ILE A 505 6.11 18.86 32.23
CA ILE A 505 6.14 17.39 32.34
C ILE A 505 4.72 16.79 32.20
N ASP A 506 3.73 17.38 32.89
CA ASP A 506 2.33 16.96 32.79
C ASP A 506 1.79 17.11 31.36
N ALA A 507 2.10 18.23 30.70
CA ALA A 507 1.72 18.46 29.32
C ALA A 507 2.38 17.46 28.36
N LEU A 508 3.68 17.18 28.53
CA LEU A 508 4.40 16.21 27.72
C LEU A 508 3.79 14.82 27.87
N PHE A 509 3.56 14.33 29.09
CA PHE A 509 2.99 13.00 29.33
C PHE A 509 1.58 12.88 28.76
N THR A 510 0.77 13.91 28.95
CA THR A 510 -0.58 13.96 28.39
C THR A 510 -0.53 13.88 26.87
N LEU A 511 0.29 14.71 26.23
CA LEU A 511 0.37 14.75 24.77
C LEU A 511 1.02 13.48 24.20
N MET A 512 1.96 12.84 24.90
CA MET A 512 2.54 11.54 24.50
C MET A 512 1.53 10.40 24.44
N ILE A 513 0.38 10.51 25.12
CA ILE A 513 -0.69 9.53 25.01
C ILE A 513 -1.59 9.85 23.81
N PHE A 514 -1.97 11.11 23.64
CA PHE A 514 -3.04 11.50 22.72
C PHE A 514 -2.56 11.91 21.33
N VAL A 515 -1.48 12.69 21.24
CA VAL A 515 -0.92 13.19 19.98
C VAL A 515 -0.46 12.01 19.10
N PRO A 516 0.14 10.98 19.73
CA PRO A 516 0.18 9.58 19.35
C PRO A 516 -0.83 8.99 18.41
N LEU A 517 -2.04 9.51 18.40
CA LEU A 517 -3.22 8.83 17.85
C LEU A 517 -3.81 9.58 16.66
N ILE A 518 -3.43 10.84 16.44
CA ILE A 518 -4.03 11.71 15.42
C ILE A 518 -3.05 12.17 14.33
N ILE A 519 -1.76 11.84 14.47
CA ILE A 519 -0.69 12.19 13.51
C ILE A 519 -0.21 10.95 12.79
#